data_AF-A0A840NLT8-F1
#
_entry.id   AF-A0A840NLT8-F1
#
_cell.length_a   1.000
_cell.length_b   1.000
_cell.length_c   1.000
_cell.angle_alpha   90.00
_cell.angle_beta   90.00
_cell.angle_gamma   90.00
#
_symmetry.space_group_name_H-M   'P 1'
#
loop_
_entity.id
_entity.type
_entity.pdbx_description
1 polymer ?
#
loop_
_entity_poly.entity_id
_entity_poly.type
_entity_poly.pdbx_seq_one_letter_code
_entity_poly.pdbx_strand_id
1 'polypeptide(L)'
;MSEDIKITSKRRRRSTKISERLEAARRRNVEQLAEQRRREAEVDGALAEFVAAGEDIAAADRAAEEKISAMQRKIDGVRADVRAMTAASRDRQARAALRIHEVGGRTVEQVSELLEIGSVKETRRILATARMEDETVPEAWDAKC
;
A
#
# COMPACT_ATOMS: atom_id res chain seq x y z
N MET A 1 96.01 33.53 -19.09
CA MET A 1 95.16 34.43 -18.27
C MET A 1 93.84 33.69 -18.05
N SER A 2 93.73 32.96 -16.95
CA SER A 2 92.56 32.14 -16.64
C SER A 2 91.81 32.81 -15.49
N GLU A 3 90.67 33.42 -15.80
CA GLU A 3 89.77 33.93 -14.77
C GLU A 3 88.95 32.77 -14.19
N ASP A 4 89.32 32.38 -12.97
CA ASP A 4 88.54 31.46 -12.15
C ASP A 4 87.21 32.09 -11.78
N ILE A 5 86.14 31.63 -12.44
CA ILE A 5 84.76 31.98 -12.10
C ILE A 5 84.43 31.33 -10.75
N LYS A 6 84.60 32.09 -9.66
CA LYS A 6 84.12 31.72 -8.32
C LYS A 6 82.60 31.68 -8.31
N ILE A 7 82.02 30.54 -8.69
CA ILE A 7 80.58 30.26 -8.51
C ILE A 7 80.32 30.20 -7.00
N THR A 8 79.78 31.29 -6.46
CA THR A 8 79.57 31.49 -5.04
C THR A 8 78.60 30.44 -4.46
N SER A 9 78.99 29.81 -3.34
CA SER A 9 78.25 28.74 -2.65
C SER A 9 76.80 29.11 -2.25
N LYS A 10 76.47 30.40 -2.20
CA LYS A 10 75.12 30.94 -1.96
C LYS A 10 74.11 30.58 -3.06
N ARG A 11 74.53 30.41 -4.32
CA ARG A 11 73.61 30.08 -5.44
C ARG A 11 73.18 28.60 -5.40
N ARG A 12 74.11 27.69 -5.07
CA ARG A 12 73.82 26.26 -4.87
C ARG A 12 72.83 26.01 -3.73
N ARG A 13 72.97 26.71 -2.59
CA ARG A 13 72.06 26.58 -1.43
C ARG A 13 70.63 27.09 -1.67
N ARG A 14 70.42 28.04 -2.59
CA ARG A 14 69.07 28.51 -2.95
C ARG A 14 68.33 27.50 -3.82
N SER A 15 69.05 26.81 -4.72
CA SER A 15 68.48 25.75 -5.55
C SER A 15 67.97 24.57 -4.71
N THR A 16 68.72 24.16 -3.68
CA THR A 16 68.32 23.06 -2.80
C THR A 16 67.10 23.41 -1.94
N LYS A 17 67.04 24.62 -1.38
CA LYS A 17 65.89 25.07 -0.58
C LYS A 17 64.59 25.19 -1.40
N ILE A 18 64.69 25.55 -2.68
CA ILE A 18 63.54 25.60 -3.59
C ILE A 18 63.09 24.17 -3.93
N SER A 19 64.02 23.26 -4.22
CA SER A 19 63.71 21.84 -4.45
C SER A 19 63.05 21.19 -3.24
N GLU A 20 63.57 21.41 -2.03
CA GLU A 20 62.98 20.92 -0.77
C GLU A 20 61.54 21.44 -0.57
N ARG A 21 61.31 22.72 -0.86
CA ARG A 21 59.96 23.31 -0.80
C ARG A 21 59.01 22.70 -1.83
N LEU A 22 59.50 22.42 -3.04
CA LEU A 22 58.71 21.77 -4.08
C LEU A 22 58.38 20.33 -3.70
N GLU A 23 59.33 19.57 -3.16
CA GLU A 23 59.09 18.21 -2.66
C GLU A 23 58.12 18.18 -1.48
N ALA A 24 58.22 19.14 -0.56
CA ALA A 24 57.24 19.29 0.53
C ALA A 24 55.84 19.68 0.02
N ALA A 25 55.74 20.49 -1.04
CA ALA A 25 54.47 20.81 -1.69
C ALA A 25 53.87 19.58 -2.41
N ARG A 26 54.70 18.81 -3.13
CA ARG A 26 54.28 17.56 -3.79
C ARG A 26 53.78 16.53 -2.78
N ARG A 27 54.49 16.34 -1.66
CA ARG A 27 54.06 15.45 -0.57
C ARG A 27 52.69 15.84 -0.01
N ARG A 28 52.49 17.11 0.33
CA ARG A 28 51.20 17.62 0.82
C ARG A 28 50.08 17.44 -0.20
N ASN A 29 50.36 17.65 -1.48
CA ASN A 29 49.36 17.44 -2.53
C ASN A 29 48.97 15.97 -2.66
N VAL A 30 49.94 15.04 -2.60
CA VAL A 30 49.66 13.60 -2.61
C VAL A 30 48.84 13.18 -1.39
N GLU A 31 49.18 13.68 -0.20
CA GLU A 31 48.41 13.43 1.03
C GLU A 31 46.97 13.95 0.91
N GLN A 32 46.78 15.18 0.41
CA GLN A 32 45.46 15.76 0.19
C GLN A 32 44.64 14.97 -0.82
N LEU A 33 45.23 14.54 -1.93
CA LEU A 33 44.54 13.71 -2.92
C LEU A 33 44.19 12.32 -2.36
N ALA A 34 45.05 11.75 -1.53
CA ALA A 34 44.77 10.47 -0.87
C ALA A 34 43.61 10.60 0.14
N GLU A 35 43.57 11.70 0.89
CA GLU A 35 42.47 11.98 1.82
C GLU A 35 41.16 12.26 1.08
N GLN A 36 41.21 13.02 -0.02
CA GLN A 36 40.05 13.26 -0.88
C GLN A 36 39.48 11.95 -1.43
N ARG A 37 40.33 11.09 -2.01
CA ARG A 37 39.89 9.78 -2.52
C ARG A 37 39.30 8.87 -1.45
N ARG A 38 39.82 8.92 -0.22
CA ARG A 38 39.24 8.17 0.91
C ARG A 38 37.84 8.68 1.24
N ARG A 39 37.66 10.00 1.32
CA ARG A 39 36.35 10.62 1.55
C ARG A 39 35.37 10.32 0.42
N GLU A 40 35.81 10.39 -0.82
CA GLU A 40 34.99 10.02 -1.99
C GLU A 40 34.54 8.55 -1.89
N ALA A 41 35.45 7.63 -1.57
CA ALA A 41 35.10 6.22 -1.40
C ALA A 41 34.11 5.98 -0.24
N GLU A 42 34.25 6.72 0.87
CA GLU A 42 33.28 6.67 1.98
C GLU A 42 31.90 7.19 1.56
N VAL A 43 31.86 8.29 0.81
CA VAL A 43 30.60 8.85 0.26
C VAL A 43 29.96 7.89 -0.73
N ASP A 44 30.73 7.30 -1.64
CA ASP A 44 30.25 6.33 -2.62
C ASP A 44 29.67 5.09 -1.92
N GLY A 45 30.33 4.61 -0.86
CA GLY A 45 29.82 3.53 -0.02
C GLY A 45 28.48 3.89 0.65
N ALA A 46 28.40 5.06 1.26
CA ALA A 46 27.17 5.54 1.89
C ALA A 46 26.03 5.75 0.87
N LEU A 47 26.35 6.21 -0.34
CA LEU A 47 25.37 6.34 -1.43
C LEU A 47 24.85 4.98 -1.88
N ALA A 48 25.72 3.97 -2.00
CA ALA A 48 25.30 2.62 -2.34
C ALA A 48 24.38 2.02 -1.27
N GLU A 49 24.71 2.19 0.02
CA GLU A 49 23.85 1.76 1.13
C GLU A 49 22.51 2.49 1.13
N PHE A 50 22.51 3.80 0.89
CA PHE A 50 21.29 4.60 0.80
C PHE A 50 20.36 4.11 -0.32
N VAL A 51 20.91 3.83 -1.50
CA VAL A 51 20.14 3.31 -2.64
C VAL A 51 19.59 1.92 -2.32
N ALA A 52 20.41 1.02 -1.78
CA ALA A 52 19.98 -0.33 -1.40
C ALA A 52 18.85 -0.30 -0.36
N ALA A 53 18.98 0.54 0.67
CA ALA A 53 17.93 0.74 1.66
C ALA A 53 16.64 1.28 1.04
N GLY A 54 16.74 2.19 0.06
CA GLY A 54 15.60 2.70 -0.69
C GLY A 54 14.89 1.61 -1.51
N GLU A 55 15.65 0.72 -2.14
CA GLU A 55 15.11 -0.44 -2.87
C GLU A 55 14.40 -1.42 -1.93
N ASP A 56 14.98 -1.70 -0.77
CA ASP A 56 14.38 -2.57 0.26
C ASP A 56 13.08 -1.99 0.81
N ILE A 57 13.04 -0.68 1.11
CA ILE A 57 11.82 0.01 1.53
C ILE A 57 10.75 -0.11 0.45
N ALA A 58 11.09 0.22 -0.80
CA ALA A 58 10.13 0.15 -1.90
C ALA A 58 9.61 -1.29 -2.13
N ALA A 59 10.45 -2.31 -1.94
CA ALA A 59 10.03 -3.70 -2.01
C ALA A 59 9.09 -4.08 -0.86
N ALA A 60 9.39 -3.64 0.37
CA ALA A 60 8.54 -3.86 1.53
C ALA A 60 7.16 -3.19 1.37
N ASP A 61 7.13 -1.95 0.87
CA ASP A 61 5.89 -1.20 0.63
C ASP A 61 5.02 -1.90 -0.42
N ARG A 62 5.59 -2.32 -1.57
CA ARG A 62 4.86 -3.08 -2.58
C ARG A 62 4.28 -4.37 -2.01
N ALA A 63 5.07 -5.13 -1.25
CA ALA A 63 4.61 -6.36 -0.62
C ALA A 63 3.48 -6.12 0.39
N ALA A 64 3.50 -4.99 1.10
CA ALA A 64 2.43 -4.59 2.00
C ALA A 64 1.15 -4.22 1.23
N GLU A 65 1.26 -3.39 0.18
CA GLU A 65 0.14 -2.98 -0.66
C GLU A 65 -0.57 -4.17 -1.33
N GLU A 66 0.20 -5.14 -1.84
CA GLU A 66 -0.34 -6.36 -2.42
C GLU A 66 -1.16 -7.16 -1.40
N LYS A 67 -0.64 -7.33 -0.18
CA LYS A 67 -1.33 -8.03 0.91
C LYS A 67 -2.59 -7.29 1.35
N ILE A 68 -2.51 -5.97 1.50
CA ILE A 68 -3.66 -5.12 1.85
C ILE A 68 -4.75 -5.26 0.79
N SER A 69 -4.38 -5.12 -0.49
CA SER A 69 -5.31 -5.25 -1.62
C SER A 69 -5.96 -6.63 -1.69
N ALA A 70 -5.21 -7.70 -1.38
CA ALA A 70 -5.76 -9.05 -1.29
C ALA A 70 -6.77 -9.20 -0.14
N MET A 71 -6.47 -8.63 1.03
CA MET A 71 -7.38 -8.68 2.18
C MET A 71 -8.64 -7.84 1.95
N GLN A 72 -8.52 -6.65 1.34
CA GLN A 72 -9.66 -5.82 0.98
C GLN A 72 -10.64 -6.55 0.06
N ARG A 73 -10.13 -7.22 -0.99
CA ARG A 73 -10.97 -8.05 -1.87
C ARG A 73 -11.71 -9.16 -1.12
N LYS A 74 -11.06 -9.81 -0.15
CA LYS A 74 -11.71 -10.82 0.70
C LYS A 74 -12.81 -10.21 1.57
N ILE A 75 -12.54 -9.05 2.18
CA ILE A 75 -13.53 -8.32 2.99
C ILE A 75 -14.75 -7.95 2.14
N ASP A 76 -14.52 -7.45 0.93
CA ASP A 76 -15.60 -7.06 0.03
C ASP A 76 -16.41 -8.26 -0.47
N GLY A 77 -15.75 -9.39 -0.71
CA GLY A 77 -16.42 -10.67 -0.99
C GLY A 77 -17.32 -11.10 0.17
N VAL A 78 -16.80 -11.15 1.40
CA VAL A 78 -17.59 -11.50 2.59
C VAL A 78 -18.77 -10.53 2.79
N ARG A 79 -18.57 -9.23 2.56
CA ARG A 79 -19.65 -8.23 2.63
C ARG A 79 -20.72 -8.49 1.56
N ALA A 80 -20.33 -8.87 0.35
CA ALA A 80 -21.26 -9.22 -0.71
C ALA A 80 -22.07 -10.47 -0.34
N ASP A 81 -21.41 -11.50 0.16
CA ASP A 81 -22.07 -12.75 0.60
C ASP A 81 -23.05 -12.48 1.74
N VAL A 82 -22.66 -11.71 2.76
CA VAL A 82 -23.55 -11.34 3.86
C VAL A 82 -24.75 -10.54 3.36
N ARG A 83 -24.55 -9.61 2.41
CA ARG A 83 -25.66 -8.87 1.81
C ARG A 83 -26.62 -9.80 1.06
N ALA A 84 -26.11 -10.74 0.28
CA ALA A 84 -26.91 -11.72 -0.44
C ALA A 84 -27.69 -12.64 0.53
N MET A 85 -27.03 -13.16 1.57
CA MET A 85 -27.67 -13.99 2.60
C MET A 85 -28.74 -13.23 3.37
N THR A 86 -28.48 -11.95 3.68
CA THR A 86 -29.43 -11.09 4.38
C THR A 86 -30.64 -10.78 3.51
N ALA A 87 -30.43 -10.47 2.22
CA ALA A 87 -31.52 -10.29 1.26
C ALA A 87 -32.38 -11.55 1.16
N ALA A 88 -31.77 -12.71 0.86
CA ALA A 88 -32.50 -13.98 0.78
C ALA A 88 -33.25 -14.34 2.08
N SER A 89 -32.71 -13.95 3.24
CA SER A 89 -33.40 -14.16 4.52
C SER A 89 -34.55 -13.19 4.74
N ARG A 90 -34.42 -11.93 4.32
CA ARG A 90 -35.53 -10.95 4.31
C ARG A 90 -36.64 -11.38 3.36
N ASP A 91 -36.32 -11.91 2.19
CA ASP A 91 -37.31 -12.39 1.23
C ASP A 91 -38.07 -13.59 1.79
N ARG A 92 -37.35 -14.52 2.45
CA ARG A 92 -37.97 -15.63 3.19
C ARG A 92 -38.89 -15.13 4.31
N GLN A 93 -38.47 -14.13 5.09
CA GLN A 93 -39.31 -13.52 6.12
C GLN A 93 -40.56 -12.86 5.52
N ALA A 94 -40.42 -12.15 4.40
CA ALA A 94 -41.51 -11.49 3.70
C ALA A 94 -42.55 -12.49 3.20
N ARG A 95 -42.10 -13.58 2.55
CA ARG A 95 -42.98 -14.68 2.12
C ARG A 95 -43.68 -15.36 3.29
N ALA A 96 -43.00 -15.57 4.41
CA ALA A 96 -43.61 -16.13 5.61
C ALA A 96 -44.69 -15.21 6.18
N ALA A 97 -44.42 -13.90 6.28
CA ALA A 97 -45.39 -12.91 6.71
C ALA A 97 -46.61 -12.85 5.79
N LEU A 98 -46.41 -12.95 4.47
CA LEU A 98 -47.49 -13.00 3.49
C LEU A 98 -48.38 -14.23 3.70
N ARG A 99 -47.80 -15.41 3.93
CA ARG A 99 -48.58 -16.62 4.24
C ARG A 99 -49.40 -16.48 5.52
N ILE A 100 -48.86 -15.84 6.57
CA ILE A 100 -49.62 -15.58 7.80
C ILE A 100 -50.81 -14.65 7.53
N HIS A 101 -50.62 -13.63 6.68
CA HIS A 101 -51.68 -12.71 6.30
C HIS A 101 -52.76 -13.39 5.45
N GLU A 102 -52.38 -14.06 4.37
CA GLU A 102 -53.30 -14.55 3.34
C GLU A 102 -53.91 -15.91 3.69
N VAL A 103 -53.10 -16.89 4.11
CA VAL A 103 -53.57 -18.22 4.49
C VAL A 103 -54.11 -18.23 5.91
N GLY A 104 -53.46 -17.49 6.82
CA GLY A 104 -53.89 -17.36 8.21
C GLY A 104 -55.07 -16.40 8.43
N GLY A 105 -55.48 -15.64 7.40
CA GLY A 105 -56.59 -14.69 7.46
C GLY A 105 -56.38 -13.53 8.44
N ARG A 106 -55.14 -13.25 8.85
CA ARG A 106 -54.82 -12.22 9.84
C ARG A 106 -54.77 -10.84 9.21
N THR A 107 -55.21 -9.80 9.92
CA THR A 107 -55.01 -8.42 9.46
C THR A 107 -53.55 -7.99 9.54
N VAL A 108 -53.19 -6.92 8.85
CA VAL A 108 -51.82 -6.39 8.87
C VAL A 108 -51.38 -6.00 10.28
N GLU A 109 -52.29 -5.43 11.06
CA GLU A 109 -52.06 -5.04 12.46
C GLU A 109 -51.77 -6.27 13.33
N GLN A 110 -52.54 -7.35 13.16
CA GLN A 110 -52.33 -8.62 13.86
C GLN A 110 -51.02 -9.31 13.45
N VAL A 111 -50.61 -9.20 12.19
CA VAL A 111 -49.30 -9.70 11.73
C VAL A 111 -48.18 -8.87 12.33
N SER A 112 -48.34 -7.54 12.39
CA SER A 112 -47.37 -6.63 13.00
C SER A 112 -47.17 -6.95 14.49
N GLU A 113 -48.26 -7.19 15.20
CA GLU A 113 -48.24 -7.57 16.62
C GLU A 113 -47.63 -8.96 16.81
N LEU A 114 -48.05 -9.96 16.02
CA LEU A 114 -47.56 -11.34 16.12
C LEU A 114 -46.05 -11.46 15.86
N LEU A 115 -45.55 -10.72 14.88
CA LEU A 115 -44.14 -10.75 14.48
C LEU A 115 -43.30 -9.73 15.24
N GLU A 116 -43.88 -9.04 16.22
CA GLU A 116 -43.25 -7.98 17.01
C GLU A 116 -42.59 -6.90 16.13
N ILE A 117 -43.18 -6.63 14.96
CA ILE A 117 -42.71 -5.59 14.05
C ILE A 117 -43.21 -4.26 14.62
N GLY A 118 -42.27 -3.43 15.04
CA GLY A 118 -42.53 -2.18 15.77
C GLY A 118 -43.39 -1.15 15.02
N SER A 119 -43.71 -1.37 13.74
CA SER A 119 -44.71 -0.56 13.05
C SER A 119 -45.53 -1.33 12.01
N VAL A 120 -46.83 -1.02 11.95
CA VAL A 120 -47.75 -1.51 10.90
C VAL A 120 -47.28 -1.09 9.50
N LYS A 121 -46.65 0.08 9.36
CA LYS A 121 -46.13 0.58 8.09
C LYS A 121 -45.00 -0.30 7.55
N GLU A 122 -44.12 -0.78 8.43
CA GLU A 122 -43.05 -1.70 8.08
C GLU A 122 -43.61 -3.07 7.68
N THR A 123 -44.60 -3.58 8.42
CA THR A 123 -45.32 -4.80 8.06
C THR A 123 -45.97 -4.70 6.68
N ARG A 124 -46.62 -3.57 6.35
CA ARG A 124 -47.16 -3.32 5.00
C ARG A 124 -46.08 -3.36 3.93
N ARG A 125 -44.91 -2.77 4.19
CA ARG A 125 -43.78 -2.77 3.26
C ARG A 125 -43.28 -4.20 3.02
N ILE A 126 -43.10 -4.99 4.07
CA ILE A 126 -42.67 -6.39 3.99
C ILE A 126 -43.67 -7.22 3.16
N LEU A 127 -44.97 -7.07 3.42
CA LEU A 127 -46.02 -7.75 2.64
C LEU A 127 -46.05 -7.32 1.18
N ALA A 128 -45.84 -6.03 0.90
CA ALA A 128 -45.77 -5.52 -0.47
C ALA A 128 -44.55 -6.07 -1.23
N THR A 129 -43.37 -6.14 -0.58
CA THR A 129 -42.18 -6.76 -1.18
C THR A 129 -42.43 -8.22 -1.55
N ALA A 130 -43.07 -8.99 -0.66
CA ALA A 130 -43.38 -10.40 -0.93
C ALA A 130 -44.31 -10.58 -2.15
N ARG A 131 -45.31 -9.70 -2.33
CA ARG A 131 -46.25 -9.76 -3.46
C ARG A 131 -45.60 -9.41 -4.80
N MET A 132 -44.70 -8.41 -4.81
CA MET A 132 -43.98 -8.03 -6.03
C MET A 132 -43.03 -9.14 -6.51
N GLU A 133 -42.45 -9.92 -5.59
CA GLU A 133 -41.62 -11.07 -5.95
C GLU A 133 -42.44 -12.24 -6.51
N ASP A 134 -43.65 -12.47 -6.00
CA ASP A 134 -44.55 -13.53 -6.51
C ASP A 134 -45.03 -13.24 -7.94
N GLU A 135 -45.19 -11.96 -8.30
CA GLU A 135 -45.58 -11.52 -9.64
C GLU A 135 -44.41 -11.55 -10.65
N THR A 136 -43.16 -11.62 -10.19
CA THR A 136 -41.95 -11.58 -11.03
C THR A 136 -41.27 -12.92 -11.22
N VAL A 137 -41.82 -14.03 -10.73
CA VAL A 137 -41.30 -15.38 -11.02
C VAL A 137 -41.62 -15.73 -12.48
N PRO A 138 -40.64 -15.81 -13.40
CA PRO A 138 -40.87 -16.48 -14.67
C PRO A 138 -41.06 -17.97 -14.36
N GLU A 139 -42.10 -18.59 -14.93
CA GLU A 139 -42.28 -20.04 -14.99
C GLU A 139 -40.99 -20.72 -15.48
N ALA A 140 -40.10 -21.07 -14.56
CA ALA A 140 -38.89 -21.84 -14.81
C ALA A 140 -38.80 -22.97 -13.78
N TRP A 141 -39.93 -23.65 -13.58
CA TRP A 141 -40.00 -24.94 -12.92
C TRP A 141 -40.79 -25.86 -13.85
N ASP A 142 -40.12 -26.36 -14.90
CA ASP A 142 -40.40 -27.67 -15.51
C ASP A 142 -39.31 -28.00 -16.56
N ALA A 143 -38.11 -28.31 -16.08
CA ALA A 143 -37.13 -29.07 -16.84
C ALA A 143 -36.68 -30.28 -16.01
N LYS A 144 -37.56 -31.29 -16.06
CA LYS A 144 -37.33 -32.75 -16.00
C LYS A 144 -35.93 -33.27 -15.64
N CYS A 145 -35.97 -34.20 -14.68
CA CYS A 145 -35.33 -35.52 -14.64
C CYS A 145 -33.85 -35.64 -15.02
#